data_AF-A0AAU8EYH7-F1
#
_entry.id   AF-A0AAU8EYH7-F1
#
_cell.length_a   1.000
_cell.length_b   1.000
_cell.length_c   1.000
_cell.angle_alpha   90.00
_cell.angle_beta   90.00
_cell.angle_gamma   90.00
#
_symmetry.space_group_name_H-M   'P 1'
#
loop_
_entity.id
_entity.type
_entity.pdbx_description
1 polymer ?
#
loop_
_entity_poly.entity_id
_entity_poly.type
_entity_poly.pdbx_seq_one_letter_code
_entity_poly.pdbx_strand_id
1 'polypeptide(L)'
;MHSRAPHLLNLACSDRREPRCGILCFAFGAVLTLLDPATSKTAITKIDWPTILLVGGVITYVGVLEHMGAIELIGHFAEAAGTPLLSAFALCVAAGLISAFASTTGMLAAIIPLSLPLVATGGIPGWAIITALAICSALVDLSPYSTVGATVIATAPESERARMTSRLMRWGMSMVIIGPVALVGLLVLPGTL
;
A
#
# COMPACT_ATOMS: atom_id res chain seq x y z
N MET A 1 -20.96 33.92 -20.06
CA MET A 1 -20.45 33.24 -21.26
C MET A 1 -18.97 32.95 -21.03
N HIS A 2 -18.66 31.76 -20.51
CA HIS A 2 -18.07 30.64 -21.27
C HIS A 2 -16.58 30.87 -21.56
N SER A 3 -15.71 30.30 -20.72
CA SER A 3 -15.02 29.02 -20.98
C SER A 3 -13.77 29.22 -21.83
N ARG A 4 -12.59 29.09 -21.21
CA ARG A 4 -11.33 28.52 -21.75
C ARG A 4 -10.17 28.77 -20.79
N ALA A 5 -10.11 27.98 -19.72
CA ALA A 5 -8.85 27.70 -19.01
C ALA A 5 -8.60 26.19 -18.74
N PRO A 6 -8.93 25.23 -19.63
CA PRO A 6 -8.47 23.85 -19.46
C PRO A 6 -7.03 23.61 -19.97
N HIS A 7 -6.29 24.62 -20.43
CA HIS A 7 -4.97 24.44 -21.03
C HIS A 7 -3.81 24.28 -20.02
N LEU A 8 -4.02 24.54 -18.72
CA LEU A 8 -3.00 24.31 -17.68
C LEU A 8 -3.01 22.88 -17.12
N LEU A 9 -4.09 22.13 -17.31
CA LEU A 9 -4.19 20.73 -16.85
C LEU A 9 -3.48 19.73 -17.79
N ASN A 10 -3.18 20.13 -19.03
CA ASN A 10 -2.48 19.30 -20.02
C ASN A 10 -0.95 19.45 -20.00
N LEU A 11 -0.40 20.33 -19.16
CA LEU A 11 1.05 20.44 -18.95
C LEU A 11 1.58 19.46 -17.89
N ALA A 12 0.71 18.94 -17.01
CA ALA A 12 1.09 17.93 -16.02
C ALA A 12 1.27 16.51 -16.62
N CYS A 13 0.89 16.30 -17.88
CA CYS A 13 1.08 15.04 -18.61
C CYS A 13 2.30 15.08 -19.56
N SER A 14 3.11 16.14 -19.47
CA SER A 14 4.29 16.37 -20.31
C SER A 14 5.59 16.30 -19.50
N ASP A 15 5.79 15.23 -18.72
CA ASP A 15 7.17 14.78 -18.48
C ASP A 15 7.43 13.48 -19.26
N ARG A 16 7.93 13.66 -20.49
CA ARG A 16 8.32 12.60 -21.42
C ARG A 16 9.69 12.00 -21.05
N ARG A 17 10.31 12.41 -19.92
CA ARG A 17 11.69 12.05 -19.56
C ARG A 17 11.81 11.06 -18.40
N GLU A 18 10.71 10.52 -17.91
CA GLU A 18 10.73 9.55 -16.81
C GLU A 18 10.75 8.14 -17.40
N PRO A 19 11.91 7.46 -17.48
CA PRO A 19 11.95 6.09 -17.96
C PRO A 19 11.10 5.23 -17.03
N ARG A 20 10.03 4.63 -17.57
CA ARG A 20 9.20 3.68 -16.83
C ARG A 20 10.11 2.56 -16.34
N CYS A 21 10.30 2.47 -15.03
CA CYS A 21 11.24 1.55 -14.39
C CYS A 21 11.07 0.10 -14.91
N GLY A 22 9.82 -0.36 -15.07
CA GLY A 22 9.54 -1.68 -15.65
C GLY A 22 10.08 -1.87 -17.07
N ILE A 23 9.83 -0.90 -17.97
CA ILE A 23 10.31 -0.95 -19.35
C ILE A 23 11.84 -0.93 -19.38
N LEU A 24 12.46 -0.11 -18.54
CA LEU A 24 13.92 -0.01 -18.44
C LEU A 24 14.54 -1.32 -17.92
N CYS A 25 13.96 -1.94 -16.89
CA CYS A 25 14.39 -3.24 -16.38
C CYS A 25 14.27 -4.35 -17.43
N PHE A 26 13.16 -4.42 -18.18
CA PHE A 26 13.00 -5.39 -19.26
C PHE A 26 13.96 -5.13 -20.42
N ALA A 27 14.21 -3.86 -20.78
CA ALA A 27 15.17 -3.50 -21.80
C ALA A 27 16.60 -3.91 -21.42
N PHE A 28 17.04 -3.60 -20.19
CA PHE A 28 18.34 -4.05 -19.70
C PHE A 28 18.43 -5.57 -19.61
N GLY A 29 17.37 -6.24 -19.13
CA GLY A 29 17.31 -7.70 -19.12
C GLY A 29 17.45 -8.32 -20.51
N ALA A 30 16.78 -7.73 -21.52
CA ALA A 30 16.88 -8.17 -22.91
C ALA A 30 18.29 -7.98 -23.47
N VAL A 31 18.90 -6.80 -23.25
CA VAL A 31 20.28 -6.52 -23.69
C VAL A 31 21.28 -7.47 -23.01
N LEU A 32 21.18 -7.68 -21.71
CA LEU A 32 22.04 -8.61 -20.97
C LEU A 32 21.85 -10.07 -21.46
N THR A 33 20.63 -10.46 -21.82
CA THR A 33 20.34 -11.79 -22.38
C THR A 33 20.99 -11.98 -23.75
N LEU A 34 21.07 -10.94 -24.57
CA LEU A 34 21.75 -11.00 -25.88
C LEU A 34 23.27 -11.08 -25.73
N LEU A 35 23.85 -10.42 -24.73
CA LEU A 35 25.28 -10.40 -24.48
C LEU A 35 25.78 -11.68 -23.80
N ASP A 36 25.02 -12.20 -22.84
CA ASP A 36 25.33 -13.43 -22.11
C ASP A 36 24.05 -14.26 -21.82
N PRO A 37 23.65 -15.13 -22.78
CA PRO A 37 22.48 -15.98 -22.63
C PRO A 37 22.63 -17.01 -21.50
N ALA A 38 23.86 -17.47 -21.24
CA ALA A 38 24.13 -18.53 -20.27
C ALA A 38 23.91 -18.02 -18.83
N THR A 39 24.47 -16.85 -18.50
CA THR A 39 24.27 -16.20 -17.20
C THR A 39 22.81 -15.77 -17.00
N SER A 40 22.14 -15.32 -18.07
CA SER A 40 20.73 -14.90 -18.00
C SER A 40 19.79 -16.06 -17.66
N LYS A 41 20.06 -17.26 -18.17
CA LYS A 41 19.29 -18.47 -17.81
C LYS A 41 19.40 -18.79 -16.32
N THR A 42 20.59 -18.62 -15.73
CA THR A 42 20.78 -18.76 -14.28
C THR A 42 20.14 -17.59 -13.51
N ALA A 43 20.19 -16.36 -14.02
CA ALA A 43 19.57 -15.20 -13.38
C ALA A 43 18.05 -15.36 -13.23
N ILE A 44 17.36 -15.93 -14.21
CA ILE A 44 15.90 -16.20 -14.14
C ILE A 44 15.56 -17.13 -12.95
N THR A 45 16.42 -18.10 -12.64
CA THR A 45 16.21 -19.00 -11.48
C THR A 45 16.39 -18.30 -10.13
N LYS A 46 17.03 -17.12 -10.11
CA LYS A 46 17.19 -16.27 -8.92
C LYS A 46 16.04 -15.28 -8.73
N ILE A 47 15.09 -15.21 -9.67
CA ILE A 47 13.90 -14.37 -9.52
C ILE A 47 12.95 -15.04 -8.52
N ASP A 48 12.45 -14.25 -7.58
CA ASP A 48 11.48 -14.70 -6.58
C ASP A 48 10.05 -14.73 -7.17
N TRP A 49 9.80 -15.73 -8.02
CA TRP A 49 8.49 -15.96 -8.66
C TRP A 49 7.31 -16.09 -7.68
N PRO A 50 7.44 -16.79 -6.53
CA PRO A 50 6.37 -16.84 -5.54
C PRO A 50 5.92 -15.44 -5.08
N THR A 51 6.85 -14.53 -4.83
CA THR A 51 6.53 -13.15 -4.42
C THR A 51 5.80 -12.39 -5.53
N ILE A 52 6.24 -12.51 -6.79
CA ILE A 52 5.58 -11.86 -7.94
C ILE A 52 4.13 -12.35 -8.09
N LEU A 53 3.92 -13.68 -8.06
CA LEU A 53 2.60 -14.29 -8.19
C LEU A 53 1.68 -13.90 -7.03
N LEU A 54 2.22 -13.85 -5.81
CA LEU A 54 1.45 -13.47 -4.64
C LEU A 54 1.00 -12.01 -4.70
N VAL A 55 1.93 -11.08 -4.98
CA VAL A 55 1.60 -9.65 -5.09
C VAL A 55 0.58 -9.42 -6.21
N GLY A 56 0.77 -10.04 -7.37
CA GLY A 56 -0.20 -9.98 -8.47
C GLY A 56 -1.57 -10.54 -8.09
N GLY A 57 -1.61 -11.66 -7.38
CA GLY A 57 -2.84 -12.27 -6.89
C GLY A 57 -3.58 -11.39 -5.88
N VAL A 58 -2.87 -10.78 -4.93
CA VAL A 58 -3.49 -9.91 -3.93
C VAL A 58 -3.99 -8.61 -4.55
N ILE A 59 -3.22 -7.97 -5.45
CA ILE A 59 -3.69 -6.77 -6.16
C ILE A 59 -4.95 -7.08 -6.98
N THR A 60 -4.99 -8.24 -7.65
CA THR A 60 -6.18 -8.69 -8.39
C THR A 60 -7.37 -8.91 -7.44
N TYR A 61 -7.14 -9.57 -6.31
CA TYR A 61 -8.17 -9.82 -5.30
C TYR A 61 -8.73 -8.52 -4.70
N VAL A 62 -7.86 -7.56 -4.37
CA VAL A 62 -8.27 -6.23 -3.89
C VAL A 62 -9.10 -5.53 -4.96
N GLY A 63 -8.69 -5.54 -6.22
CA GLY A 63 -9.48 -4.97 -7.32
C GLY A 63 -10.86 -5.63 -7.48
N VAL A 64 -10.97 -6.94 -7.23
CA VAL A 64 -12.27 -7.64 -7.19
C VAL A 64 -13.11 -7.19 -5.99
N LEU A 65 -12.53 -7.09 -4.80
CA LEU A 65 -13.22 -6.60 -3.61
C LEU A 65 -13.73 -5.17 -3.79
N GLU A 66 -12.91 -4.29 -4.38
CA GLU A 66 -13.31 -2.93 -4.76
C GLU A 66 -14.48 -2.95 -5.73
N HIS A 67 -14.43 -3.80 -6.77
CA HIS A 67 -15.52 -3.92 -7.74
C HIS A 67 -16.83 -4.45 -7.13
N MET A 68 -16.74 -5.28 -6.08
CA MET A 68 -17.87 -5.80 -5.33
C MET A 68 -18.44 -4.82 -4.30
N GLY A 69 -17.82 -3.65 -4.15
CA GLY A 69 -18.22 -2.65 -3.19
C GLY A 69 -17.85 -2.99 -1.73
N ALA A 70 -16.79 -3.78 -1.51
CA ALA A 70 -16.37 -4.19 -0.17
C ALA A 70 -15.96 -2.99 0.69
N ILE A 71 -15.42 -1.94 0.06
CA ILE A 71 -15.04 -0.71 0.74
C ILE A 71 -16.29 0.05 1.22
N GLU A 72 -17.33 0.14 0.39
CA GLU A 72 -18.64 0.70 0.76
C GLU A 72 -19.32 -0.15 1.83
N LEU A 73 -19.16 -1.48 1.79
CA LEU A 73 -19.67 -2.37 2.82
C LEU A 73 -18.99 -2.11 4.16
N ILE A 74 -17.67 -1.93 4.19
CA ILE A 74 -16.93 -1.56 5.42
C ILE A 74 -17.37 -0.18 5.92
N GLY A 75 -17.57 0.78 5.01
CA GLY A 75 -18.14 2.10 5.33
C GLY A 75 -19.51 1.99 6.01
N HIS A 76 -20.44 1.24 5.42
CA HIS A 76 -21.77 1.01 5.98
C HIS A 76 -21.76 0.21 7.28
N PHE A 77 -20.90 -0.80 7.42
CA PHE A 77 -20.74 -1.52 8.69
C PHE A 77 -20.25 -0.59 9.80
N ALA A 78 -19.38 0.34 9.45
CA ALA A 78 -18.84 1.26 10.42
C ALA A 78 -19.83 2.38 10.79
N GLU A 79 -20.65 2.82 9.84
CA GLU A 79 -21.84 3.66 10.10
C GLU A 79 -22.87 2.91 10.99
N ALA A 80 -23.12 1.62 10.71
CA ALA A 80 -24.07 0.78 11.44
C ALA A 80 -23.58 0.38 12.84
N ALA A 81 -22.27 0.32 13.07
CA ALA A 81 -21.69 0.02 14.38
C ALA A 81 -21.80 1.18 15.39
N GLY A 82 -22.30 2.34 14.95
CA GLY A 82 -22.77 3.40 15.84
C GLY A 82 -21.68 4.29 16.46
N THR A 83 -20.40 4.11 16.14
CA THR A 83 -19.32 5.02 16.60
C THR A 83 -18.29 5.33 15.50
N PRO A 84 -17.97 6.62 15.26
CA PRO A 84 -16.92 7.06 14.33
C PRO A 84 -15.55 6.41 14.57
N LEU A 85 -15.30 6.03 15.83
CA LEU A 85 -14.05 5.41 16.27
C LEU A 85 -13.83 4.02 15.66
N LEU A 86 -14.90 3.23 15.53
CA LEU A 86 -14.79 1.90 14.91
C LEU A 86 -14.54 2.01 13.40
N SER A 87 -15.12 3.01 12.76
CA SER A 87 -14.86 3.34 11.34
C SER A 87 -13.41 3.75 11.10
N ALA A 88 -12.88 4.62 11.96
CA ALA A 88 -11.47 4.99 11.92
C ALA A 88 -10.55 3.77 12.06
N PHE A 89 -10.88 2.87 12.98
CA PHE A 89 -10.16 1.62 13.17
C PHE A 89 -10.21 0.72 11.93
N ALA A 90 -11.40 0.51 11.36
CA ALA A 90 -11.59 -0.31 10.17
C ALA A 90 -10.81 0.24 8.96
N LEU A 91 -10.84 1.56 8.75
CA LEU A 91 -10.05 2.20 7.69
C LEU A 91 -8.54 2.04 7.91
N CYS A 92 -8.05 2.14 9.15
CA CYS A 92 -6.64 1.93 9.47
C CYS A 92 -6.19 0.48 9.25
N VAL A 93 -7.04 -0.50 9.57
CA VAL A 93 -6.79 -1.92 9.29
C VAL A 93 -6.75 -2.17 7.78
N ALA A 94 -7.73 -1.63 7.04
CA ALA A 94 -7.77 -1.74 5.58
C ALA A 94 -6.55 -1.10 4.92
N ALA A 95 -6.16 0.11 5.37
CA ALA A 95 -4.96 0.80 4.90
C ALA A 95 -3.70 -0.05 5.13
N GLY A 96 -3.51 -0.60 6.35
CA GLY A 96 -2.38 -1.47 6.66
C GLY A 96 -2.34 -2.73 5.79
N LEU A 97 -3.48 -3.42 5.63
CA LEU A 97 -3.57 -4.63 4.81
C LEU A 97 -3.27 -4.34 3.33
N ILE A 98 -3.87 -3.29 2.76
CA ILE A 98 -3.66 -2.93 1.37
C ILE A 98 -2.21 -2.48 1.15
N SER A 99 -1.62 -1.72 2.09
CA SER A 99 -0.21 -1.28 2.02
C SER A 99 0.78 -2.44 1.95
N ALA A 100 0.48 -3.56 2.61
CA ALA A 100 1.35 -4.74 2.58
C ALA A 100 1.60 -5.29 1.16
N PHE A 101 0.68 -5.01 0.23
CA PHE A 101 0.69 -5.59 -1.12
C PHE A 101 0.63 -4.54 -2.25
N ALA A 102 0.26 -3.30 -1.95
CA ALA A 102 0.08 -2.23 -2.92
C ALA A 102 1.03 -1.05 -2.66
N SER A 103 0.94 -0.02 -3.51
CA SER A 103 1.64 1.24 -3.27
C SER A 103 0.95 2.01 -2.15
N THR A 104 1.71 2.37 -1.12
CA THR A 104 1.30 3.29 -0.03
C THR A 104 0.66 4.56 -0.58
N THR A 105 1.27 5.16 -1.61
CA THR A 105 0.77 6.41 -2.22
C THR A 105 -0.58 6.21 -2.92
N GLY A 106 -0.73 5.13 -3.69
CA GLY A 106 -1.98 4.83 -4.39
C GLY A 106 -3.11 4.48 -3.40
N MET A 107 -2.79 3.71 -2.37
CA MET A 107 -3.73 3.36 -1.31
C MET A 107 -4.19 4.61 -0.53
N LEU A 108 -3.27 5.50 -0.11
CA LEU A 108 -3.65 6.71 0.61
C LEU A 108 -4.50 7.64 -0.26
N ALA A 109 -4.22 7.74 -1.57
CA ALA A 109 -5.05 8.51 -2.49
C ALA A 109 -6.51 7.99 -2.56
N ALA A 110 -6.71 6.68 -2.40
CA ALA A 110 -8.04 6.09 -2.36
C ALA A 110 -8.71 6.22 -0.96
N ILE A 111 -7.98 5.95 0.13
CA ILE A 111 -8.58 5.86 1.49
C ILE A 111 -8.79 7.25 2.14
N ILE A 112 -7.96 8.25 1.82
CA ILE A 112 -8.11 9.60 2.43
C ILE A 112 -9.48 10.22 2.15
N PRO A 113 -10.01 10.24 0.90
CA PRO A 113 -11.37 10.73 0.64
C PRO A 113 -12.45 10.00 1.44
N LEU A 114 -12.27 8.69 1.68
CA LEU A 114 -13.19 7.88 2.47
C LEU A 114 -13.16 8.20 3.97
N SER A 115 -12.09 8.83 4.46
CA SER A 115 -12.03 9.32 5.84
C SER A 115 -12.76 10.66 6.04
N LEU A 116 -13.07 11.41 4.97
CA LEU A 116 -13.70 12.73 5.06
C LEU A 116 -15.06 12.74 5.79
N PRO A 117 -15.96 11.76 5.58
CA PRO A 117 -17.21 11.69 6.35
C PRO A 117 -16.94 11.58 7.86
N LEU A 118 -15.93 10.82 8.28
CA LEU A 118 -15.56 10.69 9.69
C LEU A 118 -15.08 12.00 10.31
N VAL A 119 -14.47 12.87 9.50
CA VAL A 119 -14.06 14.21 9.93
C VAL A 119 -15.25 15.16 9.98
N ALA A 120 -16.12 15.12 8.97
CA ALA A 120 -17.22 16.06 8.83
C ALA A 120 -18.39 15.79 9.80
N THR A 121 -18.74 14.52 10.02
CA THR A 121 -19.90 14.12 10.82
C THR A 121 -19.52 13.34 12.07
N GLY A 122 -18.36 12.68 12.07
CA GLY A 122 -17.89 11.85 13.17
C GLY A 122 -17.11 12.57 14.26
N GLY A 123 -16.86 13.88 14.12
CA GLY A 123 -16.14 14.67 15.13
C GLY A 123 -14.66 14.32 15.28
N ILE A 124 -14.09 13.55 14.34
CA ILE A 124 -12.68 13.15 14.37
C ILE A 124 -11.84 14.24 13.71
N PRO A 125 -10.77 14.75 14.35
CA PRO A 125 -9.89 15.71 13.71
C PRO A 125 -9.20 15.09 12.49
N GLY A 126 -9.30 15.77 11.34
CA GLY A 126 -8.78 15.26 10.06
C GLY A 126 -7.29 14.94 10.09
N TRP A 127 -6.49 15.75 10.77
CA TRP A 127 -5.05 15.48 10.91
C TRP A 127 -4.78 14.16 11.67
N ALA A 128 -5.61 13.81 12.64
CA ALA A 128 -5.42 12.60 13.46
C ALA A 128 -5.68 11.34 12.64
N ILE A 129 -6.80 11.29 11.90
CA ILE A 129 -7.13 10.13 11.06
C ILE A 129 -6.16 9.99 9.88
N ILE A 130 -5.78 11.08 9.22
CA ILE A 130 -4.81 11.04 8.11
C ILE A 130 -3.43 10.57 8.61
N THR A 131 -2.99 11.06 9.77
CA THR A 131 -1.73 10.63 10.38
C THR A 131 -1.78 9.16 10.80
N ALA A 132 -2.89 8.72 11.40
CA ALA A 132 -3.09 7.32 11.76
C ALA A 132 -3.01 6.40 10.53
N LEU A 133 -3.71 6.75 9.45
CA LEU A 133 -3.68 6.00 8.17
C LEU A 133 -2.26 5.91 7.60
N ALA A 134 -1.53 7.03 7.56
CA ALA A 134 -0.18 7.09 7.03
C ALA A 134 0.80 6.21 7.84
N ILE A 135 0.74 6.25 9.18
CA ILE A 135 1.64 5.47 10.03
C ILE A 135 1.23 3.99 10.02
N CYS A 136 -0.07 3.65 10.09
CA CYS A 136 -0.55 2.26 9.99
C CYS A 136 -0.05 1.58 8.71
N SER A 137 -0.11 2.30 7.58
CA SER A 137 0.41 1.85 6.30
C SER A 137 1.92 1.63 6.33
N ALA A 138 2.69 2.63 6.78
CA ALA A 138 4.14 2.54 6.86
C ALA A 138 4.62 1.42 7.81
N LEU A 139 3.88 1.16 8.89
CA LEU A 139 4.14 0.06 9.82
C LEU A 139 3.84 -1.33 9.24
N VAL A 140 3.25 -1.46 8.06
CA VAL A 140 3.09 -2.76 7.40
C VAL A 140 4.01 -2.87 6.18
N ASP A 141 4.57 -1.75 5.70
CA ASP A 141 5.48 -1.70 4.56
C ASP A 141 6.86 -2.35 4.78
N LEU A 142 7.27 -2.71 6.00
CA LEU A 142 8.45 -3.56 6.19
C LEU A 142 8.14 -5.06 6.00
N SER A 143 6.89 -5.42 5.69
CA SER A 143 6.54 -6.79 5.30
C SER A 143 7.38 -7.26 4.10
N PRO A 144 7.66 -8.57 3.97
CA PRO A 144 8.57 -9.08 2.95
C PRO A 144 8.10 -8.85 1.52
N TYR A 145 6.83 -8.52 1.32
CA TYR A 145 6.23 -8.33 -0.01
C TYR A 145 6.21 -6.89 -0.48
N SER A 146 6.43 -5.94 0.42
CA SER A 146 6.62 -4.55 0.03
C SER A 146 8.04 -4.34 -0.51
N THR A 147 8.22 -3.27 -1.28
CA THR A 147 9.52 -2.88 -1.83
C THR A 147 10.58 -2.74 -0.74
N VAL A 148 10.22 -2.12 0.39
CA VAL A 148 11.16 -1.90 1.50
C VAL A 148 11.58 -3.22 2.13
N GLY A 149 10.63 -4.08 2.53
CA GLY A 149 10.96 -5.37 3.13
C GLY A 149 11.68 -6.33 2.17
N ALA A 150 11.33 -6.32 0.89
CA ALA A 150 12.02 -7.13 -0.13
C ALA A 150 13.49 -6.74 -0.28
N THR A 151 13.82 -5.44 -0.28
CA THR A 151 15.23 -5.00 -0.34
C THR A 151 16.03 -5.39 0.91
N VAL A 152 15.41 -5.36 2.09
CA VAL A 152 16.03 -5.83 3.33
C VAL A 152 16.36 -7.32 3.25
N ILE A 153 15.45 -8.15 2.72
CA ILE A 153 15.70 -9.59 2.56
C ILE A 153 16.76 -9.85 1.49
N ALA A 154 16.73 -9.09 0.38
CA ALA A 154 17.69 -9.26 -0.71
C ALA A 154 19.13 -8.96 -0.26
N THR A 155 19.32 -7.99 0.63
CA THR A 155 20.62 -7.61 1.19
C THR A 155 21.09 -8.51 2.34
N ALA A 156 20.22 -9.35 2.90
CA ALA A 156 20.58 -10.26 3.98
C ALA A 156 21.44 -11.46 3.50
N PRO A 157 22.32 -12.00 4.35
CA PRO A 157 23.06 -13.23 4.07
C PRO A 157 22.13 -14.40 3.74
N GLU A 158 22.53 -15.27 2.80
CA GLU A 158 21.68 -16.35 2.29
C GLU A 158 21.16 -17.29 3.38
N SER A 159 21.98 -17.60 4.40
CA SER A 159 21.60 -18.41 5.56
C SER A 159 20.52 -17.76 6.45
N GLU A 160 20.33 -16.44 6.37
CA GLU A 160 19.43 -15.67 7.21
C GLU A 160 18.15 -15.22 6.49
N ARG A 161 18.12 -15.27 5.15
CA ARG A 161 16.98 -14.80 4.34
C ARG A 161 15.65 -15.39 4.79
N ALA A 162 15.56 -16.71 4.94
CA ALA A 162 14.33 -17.39 5.39
C ALA A 162 13.87 -16.90 6.78
N ARG A 163 14.81 -16.72 7.71
CA ARG A 163 14.53 -16.21 9.06
C ARG A 163 14.07 -14.76 9.02
N MET A 164 14.69 -13.93 8.18
CA MET A 164 14.32 -12.53 7.98
C MET A 164 12.91 -12.43 7.41
N THR A 165 12.60 -13.19 6.34
CA THR A 165 11.26 -13.26 5.75
C THR A 165 10.19 -13.61 6.79
N SER A 166 10.42 -14.65 7.62
CA SER A 166 9.47 -15.02 8.67
C SER A 166 9.32 -14.00 9.80
N ARG A 167 10.36 -13.20 10.08
CA ARG A 167 10.29 -12.13 11.09
C ARG A 167 9.53 -10.92 10.56
N LEU A 168 9.87 -10.46 9.36
CA LEU A 168 9.16 -9.36 8.69
C LEU A 168 7.70 -9.71 8.43
N MET A 169 7.40 -10.99 8.15
CA MET A 169 6.03 -11.48 8.09
C MET A 169 5.25 -11.27 9.38
N ARG A 170 5.79 -11.81 10.48
CA ARG A 170 5.13 -11.73 11.79
C ARG A 170 4.97 -10.28 12.22
N TRP A 171 5.99 -9.45 11.96
CA TRP A 171 5.92 -8.03 12.23
C TRP A 171 4.80 -7.36 11.42
N GLY A 172 4.77 -7.51 10.10
CA GLY A 172 3.74 -6.91 9.24
C GLY A 172 2.33 -7.34 9.64
N MET A 173 2.10 -8.64 9.80
CA MET A 173 0.80 -9.18 10.22
C MET A 173 0.39 -8.72 11.62
N SER A 174 1.35 -8.52 12.55
CA SER A 174 1.04 -7.99 13.88
C SER A 174 0.68 -6.50 13.82
N MET A 175 1.36 -5.72 12.99
CA MET A 175 1.16 -4.27 12.88
C MET A 175 -0.16 -3.90 12.21
N VAL A 176 -0.74 -4.80 11.40
CA VAL A 176 -2.11 -4.66 10.86
C VAL A 176 -3.15 -4.44 11.97
N ILE A 177 -2.92 -4.98 13.17
CA ILE A 177 -3.83 -4.81 14.32
C ILE A 177 -3.24 -3.86 15.37
N ILE A 178 -1.98 -4.06 15.75
CA ILE A 178 -1.33 -3.25 16.80
C ILE A 178 -1.26 -1.77 16.39
N GLY A 179 -0.94 -1.48 15.12
CA GLY A 179 -0.87 -0.12 14.60
C GLY A 179 -2.20 0.62 14.73
N PRO A 180 -3.30 0.09 14.15
CA PRO A 180 -4.62 0.71 14.29
C PRO A 180 -5.08 0.86 15.74
N VAL A 181 -4.89 -0.16 16.61
CA VAL A 181 -5.26 -0.04 18.03
C VAL A 181 -4.50 1.10 18.70
N ALA A 182 -3.18 1.15 18.52
CA ALA A 182 -2.33 2.16 19.14
C ALA A 182 -2.62 3.57 18.62
N LEU A 183 -2.75 3.74 17.30
CA LEU A 183 -2.88 5.06 16.69
C LEU A 183 -4.30 5.62 16.77
N VAL A 184 -5.33 4.78 16.66
CA VAL A 184 -6.71 5.22 16.96
C VAL A 184 -6.84 5.58 18.43
N GLY A 185 -6.26 4.79 19.33
CA GLY A 185 -6.26 5.08 20.77
C GLY A 185 -5.48 6.35 21.14
N LEU A 186 -4.34 6.60 20.50
CA LEU A 186 -3.44 7.72 20.83
C LEU A 186 -3.81 9.03 20.12
N LEU A 187 -4.29 8.96 18.87
CA LEU A 187 -4.50 10.15 18.04
C LEU A 187 -5.99 10.48 17.86
N VAL A 188 -6.81 9.46 17.60
CA VAL A 188 -8.23 9.66 17.27
C VAL A 188 -9.07 9.83 18.53
N LEU A 189 -8.88 8.97 19.53
CA LEU A 189 -9.66 8.95 20.77
C LEU A 189 -9.54 10.24 21.61
N PRO A 190 -8.33 10.79 21.90
CA PRO A 190 -8.22 12.09 22.56
C PRO A 190 -8.62 13.25 21.67
N GLY A 191 -8.62 13.09 20.33
CA GLY A 191 -9.10 14.10 19.40
C GLY A 191 -10.63 14.23 19.36
N THR A 192 -11.36 13.23 19.88
CA THR A 192 -12.84 13.20 19.94
C THR A 192 -13.42 13.64 21.29
N LEU A 193 -12.59 13.90 22.29
CA LEU A 193 -12.96 14.43 23.62
C LEU A 193 -12.87 15.96 23.62
#